data_AF-A0A950HF96-F1
#
_entry.id   AF-A0A950HF96-F1
#
_cell.length_a   1.000
_cell.length_b   1.000
_cell.length_c   1.000
_cell.angle_alpha   90.00
_cell.angle_beta   90.00
_cell.angle_gamma   90.00
#
_symmetry.space_group_name_H-M   'P 1'
#
loop_
_entity.id
_entity.type
_entity.pdbx_description
1 polymer ?
#
loop_
_entity_poly.entity_id
_entity_poly.type
_entity_poly.pdbx_seq_one_letter_code
_entity_poly.pdbx_strand_id
1 'polypeptide(L)'
;MDVVPSRLGLREQNKLDKRQRIQAAARELFSKHGYESATLRQIAKRAHVGLGTLFNYVQDKRDLVFLIFNEELAFVTEQALRAADSPSSLVDQLAAIYKPHYQYFSQNPPLSRILLKELTFYSQGKQAATFHEIRERLISGIEKVVLAAQREQRIHSREDPAIVA
;
A
#
# COMPACT_ATOMS: atom_id res chain seq x y z
N MET A 1 15.28 -32.92 -5.67
CA MET A 1 15.29 -32.05 -6.86
C MET A 1 15.26 -30.62 -6.35
N ASP A 2 16.43 -29.99 -6.35
CA ASP A 2 16.63 -28.63 -5.87
C ASP A 2 16.00 -27.64 -6.85
N VAL A 3 14.98 -26.91 -6.39
CA VAL A 3 14.48 -25.72 -7.09
C VAL A 3 15.20 -24.51 -6.50
N VAL A 4 16.26 -24.08 -7.20
CA VAL A 4 17.00 -22.83 -6.94
C VAL A 4 16.51 -21.78 -7.97
N PRO A 5 16.38 -20.50 -7.57
CA PRO A 5 15.24 -19.65 -7.95
C PRO A 5 15.37 -19.01 -9.33
N SER A 6 14.23 -18.71 -9.95
CA SER A 6 14.14 -17.90 -11.18
C SER A 6 14.75 -16.52 -10.92
N ARG A 7 16.00 -16.33 -11.32
CA ARG A 7 16.67 -15.02 -11.35
C ARG A 7 15.93 -14.18 -12.39
N LEU A 8 15.31 -13.08 -11.95
CA LEU A 8 14.65 -12.10 -12.83
C LEU A 8 15.52 -11.81 -14.05
N GLY A 9 14.92 -11.73 -15.25
CA GLY A 9 15.65 -11.32 -16.45
C GLY A 9 16.25 -9.92 -16.29
N LEU A 10 17.37 -9.64 -16.97
CA LEU A 10 18.12 -8.37 -16.85
C LEU A 10 17.24 -7.12 -17.02
N ARG A 11 16.21 -7.18 -17.89
CA ARG A 11 15.23 -6.11 -18.07
C ARG A 11 14.39 -5.87 -16.82
N GLU A 12 13.90 -6.92 -16.18
CA GLU A 12 13.07 -6.82 -14.97
C GLU A 12 13.91 -6.37 -13.77
N GLN A 13 15.16 -6.84 -13.66
CA GLN A 13 16.10 -6.35 -12.64
C GLN A 13 16.33 -4.83 -12.77
N ASN A 14 16.61 -4.36 -13.99
CA ASN A 14 16.80 -2.93 -14.27
C ASN A 14 15.54 -2.09 -13.97
N LYS A 15 14.35 -2.65 -14.18
CA LYS A 15 13.08 -1.99 -13.86
C LYS A 15 12.85 -1.91 -12.36
N LEU A 16 13.16 -2.99 -11.63
CA LEU A 16 13.08 -3.04 -10.17
C LEU A 16 14.04 -2.04 -9.52
N ASP A 17 15.31 -2.04 -9.95
CA ASP A 17 16.32 -1.09 -9.46
C ASP A 17 15.88 0.37 -9.63
N LYS A 18 15.39 0.73 -10.83
CA LYS A 18 14.88 2.08 -11.09
C LYS A 18 13.70 2.43 -10.19
N ARG A 19 12.75 1.50 -10.00
CA ARG A 19 11.59 1.70 -9.11
C ARG A 19 12.07 2.01 -7.68
N GLN A 20 12.99 1.20 -7.16
CA GLN A 20 13.52 1.36 -5.80
C GLN A 20 14.26 2.69 -5.63
N ARG A 21 15.09 3.09 -6.61
CA ARG A 21 15.75 4.40 -6.60
C ARG A 21 14.76 5.56 -6.64
N ILE A 22 13.69 5.46 -7.42
CA ILE A 22 12.62 6.47 -7.47
C ILE A 22 11.93 6.59 -6.11
N GLN A 23 11.51 5.47 -5.51
CA GLN A 23 10.85 5.45 -4.20
C GLN A 23 11.77 6.03 -3.10
N ALA A 24 13.04 5.64 -3.09
CA ALA A 24 14.02 6.14 -2.13
C ALA A 24 14.25 7.65 -2.26
N ALA A 25 14.43 8.15 -3.49
CA ALA A 25 14.59 9.57 -3.76
C ALA A 25 13.35 10.39 -3.36
N ALA A 26 12.16 9.86 -3.63
CA ALA A 26 10.91 10.51 -3.27
C ALA A 26 10.72 10.59 -1.75
N ARG A 27 10.93 9.48 -1.02
CA ARG A 27 10.89 9.45 0.45
C ARG A 27 11.85 10.46 1.06
N GLU A 28 13.08 10.52 0.56
CA GLU A 28 14.09 11.46 1.04
C GLU A 28 13.67 12.91 0.81
N LEU A 29 13.26 13.26 -0.42
CA LEU A 29 12.92 14.65 -0.77
C LEU A 29 11.62 15.10 -0.09
N PHE A 30 10.62 14.23 0.06
CA PHE A 30 9.41 14.54 0.82
C PHE A 30 9.71 14.77 2.30
N SER A 31 10.63 14.00 2.88
CA SER A 31 11.07 14.19 4.26
C SER A 31 11.86 15.49 4.45
N LYS A 32 12.80 15.80 3.54
CA LYS A 32 13.70 16.97 3.66
C LYS A 32 13.06 18.30 3.30
N HIS A 33 12.20 18.32 2.28
CA HIS A 33 11.66 19.57 1.74
C HIS A 33 10.14 19.70 1.90
N GLY A 34 9.47 18.67 2.43
CA GLY A 34 8.03 18.58 2.41
C GLY A 34 7.50 18.17 1.03
N TYR A 35 6.30 17.58 1.03
CA TYR A 35 5.64 17.11 -0.18
C TYR A 35 5.33 18.22 -1.17
N GLU A 36 4.88 19.38 -0.69
CA GLU A 36 4.49 20.48 -1.57
C GLU A 36 5.67 21.04 -2.37
N SER A 37 6.82 21.25 -1.71
CA SER A 37 8.00 21.85 -2.34
C SER A 37 8.83 20.88 -3.19
N ALA A 38 8.74 19.58 -2.95
CA ALA A 38 9.45 18.58 -3.75
C ALA A 38 8.85 18.44 -5.17
N THR A 39 9.70 18.39 -6.19
CA THR A 39 9.30 18.28 -7.59
C THR A 39 9.73 16.94 -8.22
N LEU A 40 8.96 16.45 -9.19
CA LEU A 40 9.32 15.25 -9.96
C LEU A 40 10.69 15.37 -10.66
N ARG A 41 11.11 16.59 -11.04
CA ARG A 41 12.44 16.85 -11.61
C ARG A 41 13.57 16.60 -10.60
N GLN A 42 13.41 17.10 -9.36
CA GLN A 42 14.38 16.83 -8.29
C GLN A 42 14.44 15.34 -7.98
N ILE A 43 13.28 14.66 -7.94
CA ILE A 43 13.19 13.22 -7.69
C ILE A 43 13.88 12.42 -8.79
N ALA A 44 13.60 12.71 -10.06
CA ALA A 44 14.25 12.05 -11.19
C ALA A 44 15.80 12.23 -11.14
N LYS A 45 16.25 13.46 -10.88
CA LYS A 45 17.68 13.77 -10.73
C LYS A 45 18.31 12.98 -9.59
N ARG A 46 17.68 12.97 -8.41
CA ARG A 46 18.17 12.27 -7.21
C ARG A 46 18.18 10.75 -7.38
N ALA A 47 17.20 10.22 -8.10
CA ALA A 47 17.10 8.81 -8.43
C ALA A 47 18.05 8.38 -9.57
N HIS A 48 18.77 9.31 -10.21
CA HIS A 48 19.59 9.05 -11.40
C HIS A 48 18.81 8.39 -12.54
N VAL A 49 17.63 8.94 -12.85
CA VAL A 49 16.80 8.55 -13.99
C VAL A 49 16.40 9.78 -14.80
N GLY A 50 16.14 9.60 -16.10
CA GLY A 50 15.57 10.66 -16.92
C GLY A 50 14.15 11.00 -16.48
N LEU A 51 13.71 12.26 -16.65
CA LEU A 51 12.34 12.68 -16.30
C LEU A 51 11.28 11.87 -17.07
N GLY A 52 11.48 11.62 -18.37
CA GLY A 52 10.60 10.74 -19.14
C GLY A 52 10.62 9.29 -18.65
N THR A 53 11.74 8.82 -18.08
CA THR A 53 11.79 7.49 -17.44
C THR A 53 10.95 7.46 -16.16
N LEU A 54 10.98 8.52 -15.35
CA LEU A 54 10.13 8.62 -14.16
C LEU A 54 8.64 8.56 -14.51
N PHE A 55 8.22 9.26 -15.57
CA PHE A 55 6.83 9.23 -16.05
C PHE A 55 6.36 7.85 -16.56
N ASN A 56 7.26 6.91 -16.83
CA ASN A 56 6.87 5.51 -17.09
C ASN A 56 6.43 4.76 -15.82
N TYR A 57 6.71 5.29 -14.63
CA TYR A 57 6.33 4.69 -13.35
C TYR A 57 5.14 5.40 -12.69
N VAL A 58 5.00 6.71 -12.92
CA VAL A 58 4.01 7.55 -12.24
C VAL A 58 3.44 8.58 -13.19
N GLN A 59 2.14 8.88 -13.05
CA GLN A 59 1.50 9.93 -13.84
C GLN A 59 1.87 11.33 -13.36
N ASP A 60 1.85 11.56 -12.04
CA ASP A 60 2.18 12.84 -11.42
C ASP A 60 2.76 12.64 -10.00
N LYS A 61 2.88 13.73 -9.23
CA LYS A 61 3.42 13.70 -7.86
C LYS A 61 2.50 12.95 -6.89
N ARG A 62 1.18 12.96 -7.11
CA ARG A 62 0.19 12.24 -6.29
C ARG A 62 0.28 10.74 -6.56
N ASP A 63 0.35 10.33 -7.84
CA ASP A 63 0.55 8.92 -8.23
C ASP A 63 1.87 8.35 -7.67
N LEU A 64 2.91 9.20 -7.57
CA LEU A 64 4.17 8.84 -6.91
C LEU A 64 4.02 8.54 -5.42
N VAL A 65 3.08 9.18 -4.71
CA VAL A 65 2.81 8.83 -3.31
C VAL A 65 2.36 7.37 -3.24
N PHE A 66 1.41 6.95 -4.05
CA PHE A 66 0.95 5.56 -4.06
C PHE A 66 2.07 4.56 -4.41
N LEU A 67 2.94 4.90 -5.38
CA LEU A 67 4.11 4.07 -5.71
C LEU A 67 4.99 3.77 -4.48
N ILE A 68 5.13 4.73 -3.55
CA ILE A 68 5.93 4.58 -2.34
C ILE A 68 5.32 3.58 -1.36
N PHE A 69 4.02 3.35 -1.40
CA PHE A 69 3.33 2.54 -0.39
C PHE A 69 2.85 1.18 -0.90
N ASN A 70 2.59 1.03 -2.20
CA ASN A 70 1.88 -0.12 -2.75
C ASN A 70 2.54 -1.47 -2.47
N GLU A 71 3.87 -1.56 -2.58
CA GLU A 71 4.59 -2.83 -2.40
C GLU A 71 4.51 -3.29 -0.95
N GLU A 72 4.87 -2.41 -0.02
CA GLU A 72 4.84 -2.72 1.40
C GLU A 72 3.41 -2.90 1.92
N LEU A 73 2.42 -2.12 1.45
CA LEU A 73 1.02 -2.32 1.83
C LEU A 73 0.44 -3.62 1.28
N ALA A 74 0.77 -4.02 0.06
CA ALA A 74 0.33 -5.31 -0.47
C ALA A 74 0.82 -6.46 0.44
N PHE A 75 2.08 -6.40 0.87
CA PHE A 75 2.65 -7.37 1.80
C PHE A 75 2.00 -7.31 3.19
N VAL A 76 1.82 -6.11 3.76
CA VAL A 76 1.16 -5.91 5.06
C VAL A 76 -0.26 -6.45 5.03
N THR A 77 -1.04 -6.14 4.00
CA THR A 77 -2.42 -6.63 3.83
C THR A 77 -2.45 -8.15 3.69
N GLU A 78 -1.57 -8.75 2.88
CA GLU A 78 -1.52 -10.21 2.73
C GLU A 78 -1.25 -10.93 4.07
N GLN A 79 -0.26 -10.46 4.82
CA GLN A 79 0.12 -11.05 6.10
C GLN A 79 -0.96 -10.84 7.17
N ALA A 80 -1.59 -9.66 7.19
CA ALA A 80 -2.64 -9.33 8.14
C ALA A 80 -3.90 -10.18 7.91
N LEU A 81 -4.31 -10.37 6.65
CA LEU A 81 -5.45 -11.23 6.32
C LEU A 81 -5.19 -12.70 6.65
N ARG A 82 -3.99 -13.21 6.35
CA ARG A 82 -3.60 -14.58 6.75
C ARG A 82 -3.64 -14.78 8.26
N ALA A 83 -3.22 -13.78 9.04
CA ALA A 83 -3.27 -13.86 10.50
C ALA A 83 -4.72 -13.87 11.00
N ALA A 84 -5.60 -13.09 10.38
CA ALA A 84 -7.02 -13.00 10.75
C ALA A 84 -7.83 -14.27 10.43
N ASP A 85 -7.39 -15.08 9.46
CA ASP A 85 -8.02 -16.37 9.11
C ASP A 85 -7.87 -17.43 10.22
N SER A 86 -7.02 -17.19 11.24
CA SER A 86 -6.85 -18.13 12.35
C SER A 86 -8.06 -18.10 13.31
N PRO A 87 -8.58 -19.27 13.76
CA PRO A 87 -9.68 -19.33 14.72
C PRO A 87 -9.35 -18.57 16.01
N SER A 88 -10.06 -17.46 16.25
CA SER A 88 -9.85 -16.58 17.40
C SER A 88 -11.08 -15.72 17.65
N SER A 89 -11.06 -14.86 18.68
CA SER A 89 -12.18 -13.96 18.94
C SER A 89 -12.31 -12.93 17.80
N LEU A 90 -13.52 -12.37 17.62
CA LEU A 90 -13.73 -11.32 16.60
C LEU A 90 -12.75 -10.15 16.78
N VAL A 91 -12.53 -9.74 18.03
CA VAL A 91 -11.62 -8.64 18.37
C VAL A 91 -10.19 -8.98 17.98
N ASP A 92 -9.74 -10.22 18.21
CA ASP A 92 -8.39 -10.66 17.84
C ASP A 92 -8.22 -10.72 16.32
N GLN A 93 -9.23 -11.20 15.58
CA GLN A 93 -9.21 -11.20 14.11
C GLN A 93 -9.11 -9.78 13.55
N LEU A 94 -9.94 -8.86 14.05
CA LEU A 94 -9.88 -7.45 13.65
C LEU A 94 -8.55 -6.79 14.06
N ALA A 95 -8.04 -7.08 15.26
CA ALA A 95 -6.74 -6.58 15.70
C ALA A 95 -5.59 -7.10 14.82
N ALA A 96 -5.65 -8.36 14.38
CA ALA A 96 -4.68 -8.94 13.44
C ALA A 96 -4.69 -8.21 12.09
N ILE A 97 -5.84 -7.66 11.67
CA ILE A 97 -5.96 -6.82 10.47
C ILE A 97 -5.41 -5.42 10.73
N TYR A 98 -5.90 -4.71 11.75
CA TYR A 98 -5.62 -3.29 11.93
C TYR A 98 -4.22 -2.99 12.47
N LYS A 99 -3.69 -3.82 13.38
CA LYS A 99 -2.43 -3.54 14.07
C LYS A 99 -1.23 -3.43 13.11
N PRO A 100 -1.03 -4.33 12.12
CA PRO A 100 0.05 -4.18 11.14
C PRO A 100 -0.07 -2.90 10.31
N HIS A 101 -1.28 -2.52 9.88
CA HIS A 101 -1.50 -1.29 9.11
C HIS A 101 -1.20 -0.04 9.95
N TYR A 102 -1.67 -0.01 11.20
CA TYR A 102 -1.37 1.08 12.14
C TYR A 102 0.14 1.21 12.37
N GLN A 103 0.82 0.09 12.64
CA GLN A 103 2.28 0.07 12.81
C GLN A 103 2.98 0.59 11.57
N TYR A 104 2.58 0.14 10.38
CA TYR A 104 3.16 0.60 9.13
C TYR A 104 2.98 2.11 8.89
N PHE A 105 1.77 2.65 9.06
CA PHE A 105 1.52 4.09 8.92
C PHE A 105 2.21 4.93 10.01
N SER A 106 2.44 4.36 11.19
CA SER A 106 3.14 5.06 12.28
C SER A 106 4.65 5.24 12.03
N GLN A 107 5.25 4.52 11.08
CA GLN A 107 6.68 4.62 10.77
C GLN A 107 7.06 5.97 10.13
N ASN A 108 6.13 6.62 9.42
CA ASN A 108 6.35 7.95 8.84
C ASN A 108 5.04 8.76 8.78
N PRO A 109 4.58 9.32 9.92
CA PRO A 109 3.27 9.99 10.00
C PRO A 109 3.08 11.15 9.01
N PRO A 110 4.09 12.02 8.74
CA PRO A 110 3.93 13.08 7.73
C PRO A 110 3.63 12.53 6.33
N LEU A 111 4.35 11.49 5.89
CA LEU A 111 4.16 10.89 4.57
C LEU A 111 2.87 10.08 4.49
N SER A 112 2.54 9.33 5.53
CA SER A 112 1.28 8.58 5.61
C SER A 112 0.06 9.49 5.61
N ARG A 113 0.14 10.67 6.25
CA ARG A 113 -0.95 11.67 6.20
C ARG A 113 -1.21 12.16 4.77
N ILE A 114 -0.17 12.30 3.94
CA ILE A 114 -0.33 12.69 2.53
C ILE A 114 -1.07 11.59 1.78
N LEU A 115 -0.65 10.33 1.91
CA LEU A 115 -1.34 9.20 1.29
C LEU A 115 -2.82 9.14 1.68
N LEU A 116 -3.12 9.24 2.99
CA LEU A 116 -4.49 9.20 3.49
C LEU A 116 -5.34 10.38 3.00
N LYS A 117 -4.75 11.55 2.79
CA LYS A 117 -5.43 12.70 2.20
C LYS A 117 -5.71 12.50 0.71
N GLU A 118 -4.73 12.01 -0.05
CA GLU A 118 -4.89 11.76 -1.48
C GLU A 118 -5.90 10.63 -1.74
N LEU A 119 -6.00 9.66 -0.84
CA LEU A 119 -6.97 8.56 -0.90
C LEU A 119 -8.42 9.04 -1.06
N THR A 120 -8.77 10.18 -0.46
CA THR A 120 -10.13 10.72 -0.49
C THR A 120 -10.51 11.29 -1.86
N PHE A 121 -9.53 11.77 -2.65
CA PHE A 121 -9.81 12.62 -3.81
C PHE A 121 -9.08 12.22 -5.10
N TYR A 122 -8.15 11.25 -5.05
CA TYR A 122 -7.31 10.89 -6.18
C TYR A 122 -7.43 9.40 -6.55
N SER A 123 -7.85 9.15 -7.79
CA SER A 123 -7.98 7.82 -8.38
C SER A 123 -7.34 7.71 -9.77
N GLN A 124 -6.71 8.79 -10.25
CA GLN A 124 -6.22 8.87 -11.62
C GLN A 124 -4.75 8.49 -11.74
N GLY A 125 -4.47 7.20 -11.91
CA GLY A 125 -3.11 6.75 -12.14
C GLY A 125 -2.95 5.25 -11.90
N LYS A 126 -1.91 4.66 -12.47
CA LYS A 126 -1.68 3.22 -12.31
C LYS A 126 -1.44 2.87 -10.84
N GLN A 127 -0.73 3.72 -10.10
CA GLN A 127 -0.35 3.43 -8.73
C GLN A 127 -1.53 3.66 -7.79
N ALA A 128 -2.33 4.70 -8.05
CA ALA A 128 -3.62 4.87 -7.38
C ALA A 128 -4.54 3.65 -7.61
N ALA A 129 -4.65 3.15 -8.85
CA ALA A 129 -5.43 1.94 -9.14
C ALA A 129 -4.92 0.71 -8.36
N THR A 130 -3.61 0.46 -8.35
CA THR A 130 -3.01 -0.62 -7.54
C THR A 130 -3.29 -0.43 -6.05
N PHE A 131 -3.26 0.80 -5.53
CA PHE A 131 -3.62 1.07 -4.15
C PHE A 131 -5.09 0.72 -3.87
N HIS A 132 -6.00 1.09 -4.77
CA HIS A 132 -7.42 0.77 -4.64
C HIS A 132 -7.65 -0.75 -4.60
N GLU A 133 -6.96 -1.54 -5.44
CA GLU A 133 -7.03 -3.00 -5.40
C GLU A 133 -6.56 -3.59 -4.05
N ILE A 134 -5.48 -3.02 -3.48
CA ILE A 134 -5.00 -3.44 -2.14
C ILE A 134 -6.04 -3.10 -1.06
N ARG A 135 -6.62 -1.90 -1.13
CA ARG A 135 -7.68 -1.45 -0.22
C ARG A 135 -8.93 -2.32 -0.33
N GLU A 136 -9.38 -2.65 -1.54
CA GLU A 136 -10.54 -3.51 -1.78
C GLU A 136 -10.31 -4.90 -1.19
N ARG A 137 -9.10 -5.44 -1.31
CA ARG A 137 -8.73 -6.72 -0.67
C ARG A 137 -8.81 -6.65 0.86
N LEU A 138 -8.35 -5.55 1.44
CA LEU A 138 -8.44 -5.31 2.89
C LEU A 138 -9.90 -5.26 3.35
N ILE A 139 -10.74 -4.45 2.70
CA ILE A 139 -12.18 -4.31 2.99
C ILE A 139 -12.88 -5.67 2.87
N SER A 140 -12.67 -6.37 1.75
CA SER A 140 -13.24 -7.71 1.53
C SER A 140 -12.82 -8.72 2.61
N GLY A 141 -11.61 -8.58 3.16
CA GLY A 141 -11.14 -9.41 4.26
C GLY A 141 -11.84 -9.11 5.58
N ILE A 142 -12.03 -7.82 5.90
CA ILE A 142 -12.79 -7.38 7.09
C ILE A 142 -14.25 -7.84 6.96
N GLU A 143 -14.86 -7.68 5.78
CA GLU A 143 -16.22 -8.12 5.49
C GLU A 143 -16.40 -9.61 5.79
N LYS A 144 -15.46 -10.47 5.36
CA LYS A 144 -15.48 -11.91 5.67
C LYS A 144 -15.45 -12.21 7.16
N VAL A 145 -14.64 -11.49 7.93
CA VAL A 145 -14.53 -11.64 9.38
C VAL A 145 -15.87 -11.25 10.06
N VAL A 146 -16.47 -10.14 9.64
CA VAL A 146 -17.76 -9.67 10.16
C VAL A 146 -18.89 -10.64 9.80
N LEU A 147 -18.95 -11.10 8.54
CA LEU A 147 -19.90 -12.10 8.07
C LEU A 147 -19.82 -13.40 8.88
N ALA A 148 -18.61 -13.91 9.14
CA ALA A 148 -18.41 -15.09 9.96
C ALA A 148 -18.94 -14.89 11.38
N ALA A 149 -18.65 -13.73 11.99
CA ALA A 149 -19.13 -13.40 13.32
C ALA A 149 -20.66 -13.26 13.40
N GLN A 150 -21.33 -12.74 12.37
CA GLN A 150 -22.79 -12.70 12.28
C GLN A 150 -23.37 -14.12 12.17
N ARG A 151 -22.81 -14.96 11.30
CA ARG A 151 -23.28 -16.36 11.10
C ARG A 151 -23.14 -17.21 12.36
N GLU A 152 -22.08 -16.97 13.13
CA GLU A 152 -21.82 -17.64 14.40
C GLU A 152 -22.52 -16.96 15.59
N GLN A 153 -23.33 -15.92 15.35
CA GLN A 153 -24.06 -15.15 16.37
C GLN A 153 -23.15 -14.53 17.45
N ARG A 154 -21.87 -14.30 17.13
CA ARG A 154 -20.92 -13.55 17.98
C ARG A 154 -21.25 -12.05 18.03
N ILE A 155 -21.94 -11.54 17.01
CA ILE A 155 -22.48 -10.18 16.96
C ILE A 155 -23.95 -10.19 16.52
N HIS A 156 -24.73 -9.24 17.04
CA HIS A 156 -26.18 -9.15 16.81
C HIS A 156 -26.56 -8.11 15.74
N SER A 157 -25.56 -7.42 15.17
CA SER A 157 -25.78 -6.39 14.15
C SER A 157 -26.35 -7.01 12.87
N ARG A 158 -27.35 -6.34 12.29
CA ARG A 158 -27.94 -6.66 10.97
C ARG A 158 -27.48 -5.72 9.87
N GLU A 159 -26.57 -4.80 10.19
CA GLU A 159 -25.92 -3.92 9.21
C GLU A 159 -25.22 -4.78 8.13
N ASP A 160 -25.20 -4.25 6.91
CA ASP A 160 -24.44 -4.85 5.81
C ASP A 160 -22.95 -4.88 6.19
N PRO A 161 -22.29 -6.05 6.19
CA PRO A 161 -20.86 -6.15 6.49
C PRO A 161 -19.97 -5.27 5.60
N ALA A 162 -20.40 -4.95 4.38
CA ALA A 162 -19.70 -4.02 3.50
C ALA A 162 -19.79 -2.54 3.98
N ILE A 163 -20.77 -2.20 4.81
CA ILE A 163 -20.90 -0.88 5.45
C ILE A 163 -20.06 -0.82 6.74
N VAL A 164 -19.89 -1.96 7.41
CA VAL A 164 -19.09 -2.07 8.65
C VAL A 164 -17.58 -2.14 8.38
N ALA A 165 -17.20 -2.67 7.22
CA ALA A 165 -15.81 -2.84 6.76
C ALA A 165 -15.22 -1.57 6.14
#